data_AF-A0A661M061-F1
#
_entry.id   AF-A0A661M061-F1
#
_cell.length_a   1.000
_cell.length_b   1.000
_cell.length_c   1.000
_cell.angle_alpha   90.00
_cell.angle_beta   90.00
_cell.angle_gamma   90.00
#
_symmetry.space_group_name_H-M   'P 1'
#
loop_
_entity.id
_entity.type
_entity.pdbx_description
1 polymer ?
#
loop_
_entity_poly.entity_id
_entity_poly.type
_entity_poly.pdbx_seq_one_letter_code
_entity_poly.pdbx_strand_id
1 'polypeptide(L)'
;MDASEMMKRIRVKESIESQCKSFMEEKINRYLEIEHQGIIGGHYFAPASSECIYLYRDGYFIGAVMMSHAINEGLMKFVAERNSIERNKSDGTTKTVEDLVSELTEKCIISVACANASMRIWKSYRNDIHHMNPTVGKIDFKKLAQQNLKHLSTIEKEIFDFKNNNGVMVPTQPKYWEIRSDGTSPVFLRLD
;
A
#
# COMPACT_ATOMS: atom_id res chain seq x y z
N MET A 1 -28.28 -20.94 -25.63
CA MET A 1 -28.40 -20.60 -24.20
C MET A 1 -29.79 -21.06 -23.75
N ASP A 2 -29.86 -21.99 -22.80
CA ASP A 2 -31.12 -22.50 -22.26
C ASP A 2 -31.88 -21.38 -21.49
N ALA A 3 -33.21 -21.41 -21.51
CA ALA A 3 -34.07 -20.49 -20.75
C ALA A 3 -33.71 -20.42 -19.25
N SER A 4 -33.28 -21.53 -18.65
CA SER A 4 -32.79 -21.56 -17.26
C SER A 4 -31.52 -20.73 -17.08
N GLU A 5 -30.57 -20.84 -18.00
CA GLU A 5 -29.32 -20.06 -18.00
C GLU A 5 -29.61 -18.57 -18.22
N MET A 6 -30.53 -18.24 -19.13
CA MET A 6 -30.96 -16.87 -19.37
C MET A 6 -31.61 -16.25 -18.12
N MET A 7 -32.49 -16.97 -17.45
CA MET A 7 -33.13 -16.53 -16.20
C MET A 7 -32.12 -16.39 -15.04
N LYS A 8 -31.07 -17.23 -15.01
CA LYS A 8 -29.99 -17.09 -14.03
C LYS A 8 -29.17 -15.82 -14.31
N ARG A 9 -28.81 -15.55 -15.57
CA ARG A 9 -28.06 -14.35 -15.96
C ARG A 9 -28.81 -13.06 -15.62
N ILE A 10 -30.11 -13.01 -15.87
CA ILE A 10 -30.95 -11.84 -15.53
C ILE A 10 -30.92 -11.59 -14.01
N ARG A 11 -31.19 -12.63 -13.19
CA ARG A 11 -31.17 -12.52 -11.73
C ARG A 11 -29.81 -12.07 -11.18
N VAL A 12 -28.71 -12.62 -11.73
CA VAL A 12 -27.35 -12.23 -11.32
C VAL A 12 -27.08 -10.78 -11.70
N LYS A 13 -27.45 -10.36 -12.91
CA LYS A 13 -27.28 -8.97 -13.37
C LYS A 13 -28.03 -7.98 -12.47
N GLU A 14 -29.31 -8.23 -12.20
CA GLU A 14 -30.14 -7.37 -11.35
C GLU A 14 -29.58 -7.28 -9.92
N SER A 15 -29.10 -8.40 -9.36
CA SER A 15 -28.45 -8.44 -8.06
C SER A 15 -27.18 -7.59 -8.04
N ILE A 16 -26.30 -7.74 -9.05
CA ILE A 16 -25.06 -6.95 -9.17
C ILE A 16 -25.39 -5.46 -9.31
N GLU A 17 -26.33 -5.09 -10.19
CA GLU A 17 -26.72 -3.69 -10.39
C GLU A 17 -27.28 -3.05 -9.11
N SER A 18 -28.10 -3.78 -8.36
CA SER A 18 -28.64 -3.32 -7.08
C SER A 18 -27.53 -3.14 -6.04
N GLN A 19 -26.60 -4.11 -5.96
CA GLN A 19 -25.45 -3.99 -5.06
C GLN A 19 -24.63 -2.75 -5.41
N CYS A 20 -24.25 -2.59 -6.68
CA CYS A 20 -23.49 -1.42 -7.16
C CYS A 20 -24.09 -0.09 -6.74
N LYS A 21 -25.42 0.05 -6.86
CA LYS A 21 -26.11 1.26 -6.44
C LYS A 21 -26.07 1.45 -4.92
N SER A 22 -26.26 0.38 -4.15
CA SER A 22 -26.30 0.46 -2.68
C SER A 22 -24.98 0.86 -2.03
N PHE A 23 -23.83 0.52 -2.63
CA PHE A 23 -22.51 0.84 -2.05
C PHE A 23 -21.85 2.06 -2.68
N MET A 24 -22.53 2.79 -3.58
CA MET A 24 -21.88 3.83 -4.36
C MET A 24 -21.38 4.99 -3.50
N GLU A 25 -22.24 5.53 -2.63
CA GLU A 25 -21.87 6.61 -1.71
C GLU A 25 -20.75 6.21 -0.76
N GLU A 26 -20.79 4.98 -0.23
CA GLU A 26 -19.70 4.50 0.63
C GLU A 26 -18.37 4.35 -0.12
N LYS A 27 -18.43 3.92 -1.38
CA LYS A 27 -17.24 3.85 -2.24
C LYS A 27 -16.69 5.25 -2.51
N ILE A 28 -17.53 6.21 -2.86
CA ILE A 28 -17.11 7.63 -3.04
C ILE A 28 -16.45 8.15 -1.76
N ASN A 29 -17.05 7.93 -0.59
CA ASN A 29 -16.46 8.34 0.69
C ASN A 29 -15.06 7.74 0.87
N ARG A 30 -14.87 6.45 0.57
CA ARG A 30 -13.56 5.80 0.66
C ARG A 30 -12.53 6.36 -0.34
N TYR A 31 -12.95 6.86 -1.50
CA TYR A 31 -12.05 7.58 -2.42
C TYR A 31 -11.53 8.88 -1.82
N LEU A 32 -12.38 9.58 -1.04
CA LEU A 32 -12.04 10.86 -0.41
C LEU A 32 -11.26 10.72 0.91
N GLU A 33 -11.31 9.55 1.55
CA GLU A 33 -10.69 9.33 2.87
C GLU A 33 -9.16 9.14 2.85
N ILE A 34 -8.59 8.73 1.71
CA ILE A 34 -7.17 8.37 1.57
C ILE A 34 -6.53 9.24 0.49
N GLU A 35 -5.73 10.21 0.91
CA GLU A 35 -4.87 10.99 0.03
C GLU A 35 -3.61 10.17 -0.30
N HIS A 36 -3.60 9.48 -1.43
CA HIS A 36 -2.45 8.73 -1.91
C HIS A 36 -1.73 9.52 -3.00
N GLN A 37 -0.44 9.22 -3.23
CA GLN A 37 0.27 9.84 -4.33
C GLN A 37 -0.23 9.31 -5.68
N GLY A 38 -0.65 10.21 -6.56
CA GLY A 38 -1.10 9.86 -7.92
C GLY A 38 0.03 9.40 -8.85
N ILE A 39 1.28 9.78 -8.55
CA ILE A 39 2.47 9.35 -9.30
C ILE A 39 3.51 8.88 -8.29
N ILE A 40 4.00 7.66 -8.48
CA ILE A 40 5.11 7.08 -7.72
C ILE A 40 6.18 6.55 -8.68
N GLY A 41 7.38 6.29 -8.16
CA GLY A 41 8.44 5.65 -8.94
C GLY A 41 8.01 4.29 -9.49
N GLY A 42 8.50 3.91 -10.67
CA GLY A 42 8.17 2.64 -11.34
C GLY A 42 8.82 1.40 -10.71
N HIS A 43 8.73 1.25 -9.38
CA HIS A 43 9.26 0.08 -8.67
C HIS A 43 8.38 -1.17 -8.87
N TYR A 44 8.97 -2.36 -8.70
CA TYR A 44 8.33 -3.65 -9.01
C TYR A 44 7.04 -3.97 -8.23
N PHE A 45 6.78 -3.27 -7.12
CA PHE A 45 5.58 -3.45 -6.29
C PHE A 45 4.60 -2.27 -6.38
N ALA A 46 4.81 -1.31 -7.29
CA ALA A 46 3.89 -0.19 -7.52
C ALA A 46 2.47 -0.65 -7.94
N PRO A 47 2.30 -1.69 -8.79
CA PRO A 47 0.98 -2.24 -9.10
C PRO A 47 0.29 -2.79 -7.85
N ALA A 48 0.99 -3.58 -7.03
CA ALA A 48 0.43 -4.16 -5.80
C ALA A 48 0.01 -3.08 -4.79
N SER A 49 0.78 -1.99 -4.69
CA SER A 49 0.39 -0.85 -3.85
C SER A 49 -0.91 -0.17 -4.34
N SER A 50 -1.07 -0.07 -5.66
CA SER A 50 -2.29 0.48 -6.26
C SER A 50 -3.49 -0.45 -6.08
N GLU A 51 -3.30 -1.77 -6.21
CA GLU A 51 -4.33 -2.77 -5.89
C GLU A 51 -4.79 -2.70 -4.44
N CYS A 52 -3.89 -2.43 -3.49
CA CYS A 52 -4.25 -2.23 -2.09
C CYS A 52 -5.26 -1.08 -1.89
N ILE A 53 -5.10 0.00 -2.66
CA ILE A 53 -6.01 1.15 -2.64
C ILE A 53 -7.38 0.73 -3.19
N TYR A 54 -7.41 -0.01 -4.29
CA TYR A 54 -8.65 -0.53 -4.87
C TYR A 54 -9.37 -1.50 -3.93
N LEU A 55 -8.65 -2.41 -3.26
CA LEU A 55 -9.24 -3.31 -2.26
C LEU A 55 -9.97 -2.53 -1.17
N TYR A 56 -9.36 -1.46 -0.64
CA TYR A 56 -10.02 -0.62 0.35
C TYR A 56 -11.26 0.07 -0.21
N ARG A 57 -11.12 0.72 -1.37
CA ARG A 57 -12.20 1.46 -2.03
C ARG A 57 -13.39 0.58 -2.39
N ASP A 58 -13.14 -0.66 -2.77
CA ASP A 58 -14.18 -1.65 -3.11
C ASP A 58 -14.74 -2.41 -1.90
N GLY A 59 -14.22 -2.16 -0.69
CA GLY A 59 -14.74 -2.73 0.55
C GLY A 59 -14.13 -4.08 0.94
N TYR A 60 -13.07 -4.53 0.27
CA TYR A 60 -12.32 -5.74 0.59
C TYR A 60 -11.29 -5.49 1.71
N PHE A 61 -11.79 -5.15 2.90
CA PHE A 61 -10.97 -4.60 3.98
C PHE A 61 -9.88 -5.55 4.52
N ILE A 62 -10.18 -6.84 4.71
CA ILE A 62 -9.16 -7.80 5.15
C ILE A 62 -8.03 -7.94 4.11
N GLY A 63 -8.40 -7.95 2.82
CA GLY A 63 -7.44 -7.97 1.72
C GLY A 63 -6.57 -6.72 1.70
N ALA A 64 -7.17 -5.54 1.88
CA ALA A 64 -6.44 -4.28 2.01
C ALA A 64 -5.47 -4.29 3.20
N VAL A 65 -5.87 -4.82 4.36
CA VAL A 65 -4.97 -4.95 5.52
C VAL A 65 -3.80 -5.88 5.22
N MET A 66 -4.04 -7.08 4.71
CA MET A 66 -2.97 -8.04 4.39
C MET A 66 -2.02 -7.48 3.33
N MET A 67 -2.56 -6.85 2.28
CA MET A 67 -1.75 -6.23 1.23
C MET A 67 -0.92 -5.08 1.82
N SER A 68 -1.47 -4.28 2.72
CA SER A 68 -0.73 -3.20 3.37
C SER A 68 0.45 -3.69 4.22
N HIS A 69 0.32 -4.86 4.88
CA HIS A 69 1.44 -5.50 5.59
C HIS A 69 2.56 -5.88 4.63
N ALA A 70 2.22 -6.49 3.50
CA ALA A 70 3.18 -6.91 2.48
C ALA A 70 3.88 -5.72 1.81
N ILE A 71 3.13 -4.66 1.47
CA ILE A 71 3.68 -3.44 0.88
C ILE A 71 4.61 -2.74 1.86
N ASN A 72 4.24 -2.61 3.13
CA ASN A 72 5.10 -2.00 4.14
C ASN A 72 6.43 -2.74 4.28
N GLU A 73 6.37 -4.08 4.31
CA GLU A 73 7.57 -4.91 4.33
C GLU A 73 8.42 -4.75 3.06
N GLY A 74 7.79 -4.70 1.89
CA GLY A 74 8.44 -4.42 0.61
C GLY A 74 9.13 -3.06 0.57
N LEU A 75 8.45 -2.01 1.05
CA LEU A 75 8.97 -0.64 1.13
C LEU A 75 10.21 -0.56 2.03
N MET A 76 10.15 -1.12 3.24
CA MET A 76 11.30 -1.06 4.16
C MET A 76 12.50 -1.85 3.62
N LYS A 77 12.27 -2.99 2.96
CA LYS A 77 13.33 -3.75 2.28
C LYS A 77 13.92 -2.97 1.11
N PHE A 78 13.07 -2.36 0.28
CA PHE A 78 13.49 -1.55 -0.86
C PHE A 78 14.33 -0.34 -0.42
N VAL A 79 13.90 0.37 0.63
CA VAL A 79 14.66 1.50 1.19
C VAL A 79 15.99 1.03 1.77
N ALA A 80 16.01 -0.08 2.50
CA ALA A 80 17.25 -0.65 3.03
C ALA A 80 18.25 -1.01 1.92
N GLU A 81 17.78 -1.71 0.87
CA GLU A 81 18.60 -2.09 -0.28
C GLU A 81 19.19 -0.87 -1.01
N ARG A 82 18.36 0.14 -1.28
CA ARG A 82 18.78 1.40 -1.94
C ARG A 82 19.74 2.24 -1.09
N ASN A 83 19.92 1.92 0.18
CA ASN A 83 20.91 2.52 1.08
C ASN A 83 21.99 1.54 1.54
N SER A 84 22.17 0.41 0.84
CA SER A 84 23.20 -0.60 1.14
C SER A 84 23.17 -1.13 2.57
N ILE A 85 21.97 -1.25 3.16
CA ILE A 85 21.78 -1.88 4.47
C ILE A 85 21.66 -3.39 4.28
N GLU A 86 22.54 -4.12 4.98
CA GLU A 86 22.55 -5.59 4.98
C GLU A 86 21.24 -6.14 5.55
N ARG A 87 20.65 -7.12 4.86
CA ARG A 87 19.38 -7.73 5.25
C ARG A 87 19.54 -8.87 6.24
N ASN A 88 20.75 -9.42 6.37
CA ASN A 88 21.06 -10.48 7.31
C ASN A 88 21.64 -9.91 8.60
N LYS A 89 21.38 -10.60 9.70
CA LYS A 89 22.05 -10.40 10.99
C LYS A 89 23.35 -11.20 11.00
N SER A 90 24.22 -10.90 11.96
CA SER A 90 25.50 -11.61 12.14
C SER A 90 25.34 -13.10 12.46
N ASP A 91 24.18 -13.51 12.98
CA ASP A 91 23.84 -14.91 13.26
C ASP A 91 23.26 -15.66 12.05
N GLY A 92 23.18 -15.02 10.88
CA GLY A 92 22.64 -15.60 9.64
C GLY A 92 21.12 -15.52 9.51
N THR A 93 20.40 -14.95 10.48
CA THR A 93 18.95 -14.72 10.37
C THR A 93 18.63 -13.44 9.58
N THR A 94 17.44 -13.35 9.00
CA THR A 94 17.02 -12.14 8.27
C THR A 94 16.47 -11.08 9.23
N LYS A 95 16.82 -9.81 9.00
CA LYS A 95 16.24 -8.66 9.70
C LYS A 95 14.73 -8.58 9.46
N THR A 96 13.99 -8.39 10.55
CA THR A 96 12.56 -8.09 10.53
C THR A 96 12.32 -6.65 10.07
N VAL A 97 11.06 -6.29 9.82
CA VAL A 97 10.69 -4.89 9.55
C VAL A 97 11.07 -3.99 10.74
N GLU A 98 10.92 -4.46 11.98
CA GLU A 98 11.28 -3.70 13.18
C GLU A 98 12.79 -3.43 13.24
N ASP A 99 13.62 -4.44 12.93
CA ASP A 99 15.09 -4.27 12.84
C ASP A 99 15.45 -3.23 11.77
N LEU A 100 14.85 -3.33 10.57
CA LEU A 100 15.12 -2.40 9.46
C LEU A 100 14.69 -0.98 9.79
N VAL A 101 13.51 -0.79 10.39
CA VAL A 101 13.01 0.54 10.76
C VAL A 101 13.90 1.18 11.83
N SER A 102 14.36 0.42 12.83
CA SER A 102 15.28 0.94 13.86
C SER A 102 16.55 1.48 13.20
N GLU A 103 17.22 0.66 12.39
CA GLU A 103 18.48 1.03 11.74
C GLU A 103 18.32 2.20 10.75
N LEU A 104 17.25 2.19 9.95
CA LEU A 104 16.94 3.29 9.02
C LEU A 104 16.71 4.61 9.75
N THR A 105 16.07 4.56 10.92
CA THR A 105 15.82 5.75 11.76
C THR A 105 17.10 6.23 12.43
N GLU A 106 17.89 5.33 13.02
CA GLU A 106 19.17 5.64 13.67
C GLU A 106 20.18 6.28 12.71
N LYS A 107 20.17 5.84 11.45
CA LYS A 107 21.00 6.41 10.37
C LYS A 107 20.39 7.66 9.73
N CYS A 108 19.25 8.16 10.22
CA CYS A 108 18.51 9.30 9.67
C CYS A 108 18.17 9.16 8.17
N ILE A 109 17.94 7.93 7.69
CA ILE A 109 17.57 7.65 6.30
C ILE A 109 16.07 7.88 6.08
N ILE A 110 15.26 7.55 7.09
CA ILE A 110 13.82 7.85 7.13
C ILE A 110 13.51 8.75 8.32
N SER A 111 12.45 9.54 8.20
CA SER A 111 11.99 10.37 9.30
C SER A 111 11.33 9.54 10.40
N VAL A 112 11.25 10.12 11.61
CA VAL A 112 10.48 9.54 12.73
C VAL A 112 9.01 9.34 12.35
N ALA A 113 8.44 10.18 11.48
CA ALA A 113 7.06 10.05 11.04
C ALA A 113 6.87 8.81 10.14
N CYS A 114 7.77 8.57 9.18
CA CYS A 114 7.77 7.39 8.32
C CYS A 114 8.03 6.11 9.13
N ALA A 115 9.01 6.14 10.04
CA ALA A 115 9.29 5.03 10.95
C ALA A 115 8.06 4.64 11.79
N ASN A 116 7.40 5.64 12.39
CA ASN A 116 6.18 5.42 13.16
C ASN A 116 5.02 4.88 12.31
N ALA A 117 4.85 5.38 11.08
CA ALA A 117 3.84 4.88 10.16
C ALA A 117 4.07 3.40 9.82
N SER A 118 5.32 3.04 9.49
CA SER A 118 5.70 1.65 9.20
C SER A 118 5.47 0.73 10.40
N MET A 119 5.87 1.15 11.60
CA MET A 119 5.67 0.34 12.81
C MET A 119 4.20 0.19 13.21
N ARG A 120 3.36 1.19 12.93
CA ARG A 120 1.91 1.06 13.15
C ARG A 120 1.29 0.01 12.23
N ILE A 121 1.72 -0.06 10.96
CA ILE A 121 1.30 -1.14 10.06
C ILE A 121 1.85 -2.49 10.55
N TRP A 122 3.13 -2.56 10.92
CA TRP A 122 3.74 -3.81 11.42
C TRP A 122 3.02 -4.37 12.66
N LYS A 123 2.60 -3.49 13.59
CA LYS A 123 1.92 -3.85 14.83
C LYS A 123 0.39 -3.96 14.67
N SER A 124 -0.16 -3.83 13.47
CA SER A 124 -1.60 -3.89 13.18
C SER A 124 -2.14 -5.33 13.07
N TYR A 125 -1.99 -6.11 14.15
CA TYR A 125 -2.48 -7.51 14.25
C TYR A 125 -1.91 -8.46 13.19
N ARG A 126 -0.72 -8.15 12.63
CA ARG A 126 -0.11 -8.91 11.52
C ARG A 126 -0.07 -10.41 11.79
N ASN A 127 0.42 -10.82 12.97
CA ASN A 127 0.53 -12.24 13.31
C ASN A 127 -0.85 -12.92 13.40
N ASP A 128 -1.82 -12.27 14.06
CA ASP A 128 -3.17 -12.82 14.17
C ASP A 128 -3.85 -12.96 12.81
N ILE A 129 -3.69 -11.98 11.93
CA ILE A 129 -4.29 -11.99 10.60
C ILE A 129 -3.60 -13.02 9.70
N HIS A 130 -2.26 -13.10 9.70
CA HIS A 130 -1.51 -14.03 8.86
C HIS A 130 -1.77 -15.50 9.24
N HIS A 131 -2.05 -15.77 10.51
CA HIS A 131 -2.31 -17.12 11.01
C HIS A 131 -3.81 -17.41 11.24
N MET A 132 -4.69 -16.46 10.90
CA MET A 132 -6.14 -16.55 11.13
C MET A 132 -6.50 -16.94 12.57
N ASN A 133 -5.80 -16.35 13.54
CA ASN A 133 -6.07 -16.58 14.95
C ASN A 133 -7.48 -16.08 15.32
N PRO A 134 -8.13 -16.64 16.36
CA PRO A 134 -9.49 -16.24 16.77
C PRO A 134 -9.69 -14.74 17.03
N THR A 135 -8.61 -14.00 17.35
CA THR A 135 -8.60 -12.53 17.46
C THR A 135 -9.17 -11.85 16.21
N VAL A 136 -8.99 -12.43 15.03
CA VAL A 136 -9.50 -11.93 13.74
C VAL A 136 -10.99 -11.62 13.79
N GLY A 137 -11.80 -12.44 14.47
CA GLY A 137 -13.25 -12.24 14.58
C GLY A 137 -13.67 -10.99 15.37
N LYS A 138 -12.72 -10.30 16.02
CA LYS A 138 -12.97 -9.10 16.84
C LYS A 138 -12.42 -7.81 16.20
N ILE A 139 -11.77 -7.91 15.04
CA ILE A 139 -11.09 -6.78 14.41
C ILE A 139 -12.08 -5.98 13.56
N ASP A 140 -12.12 -4.66 13.76
CA ASP A 140 -12.76 -3.73 12.83
C ASP A 140 -11.84 -3.52 11.61
N PHE A 141 -12.02 -4.38 10.61
CA PHE A 141 -11.18 -4.35 9.41
C PHE A 141 -11.36 -3.08 8.59
N LYS A 142 -12.55 -2.46 8.59
CA LYS A 142 -12.77 -1.21 7.85
C LYS A 142 -11.88 -0.11 8.42
N LYS A 143 -11.92 0.07 9.75
CA LYS A 143 -11.10 1.06 10.44
C LYS A 143 -9.61 0.74 10.33
N LEU A 144 -9.22 -0.53 10.50
CA LEU A 144 -7.83 -0.95 10.41
C LEU A 144 -7.25 -0.73 9.01
N ALA A 145 -8.00 -1.09 7.95
CA ALA A 145 -7.59 -0.85 6.57
C ALA A 145 -7.41 0.64 6.31
N GLN A 146 -8.36 1.48 6.73
CA GLN A 146 -8.25 2.92 6.58
C GLN A 146 -6.97 3.47 7.25
N GLN A 147 -6.68 3.04 8.47
CA GLN A 147 -5.50 3.47 9.21
C GLN A 147 -4.21 3.01 8.51
N ASN A 148 -4.15 1.76 8.07
CA ASN A 148 -2.98 1.23 7.37
C ASN A 148 -2.73 1.97 6.04
N LEU A 149 -3.77 2.28 5.27
CA LEU A 149 -3.61 3.03 4.03
C LEU A 149 -3.16 4.48 4.27
N LYS A 150 -3.62 5.13 5.35
CA LYS A 150 -3.10 6.45 5.75
C LYS A 150 -1.62 6.39 6.11
N HIS A 151 -1.20 5.32 6.80
CA HIS A 151 0.21 5.10 7.11
C HIS A 151 1.04 4.80 5.85
N LEU A 152 0.54 3.99 4.93
CA LEU A 152 1.19 3.77 3.64
C LEU A 152 1.35 5.06 2.87
N SER A 153 0.34 5.92 2.82
CA SER A 153 0.43 7.24 2.18
C SER A 153 1.55 8.08 2.79
N THR A 154 1.70 8.10 4.12
CA THR A 154 2.83 8.80 4.76
C THR A 154 4.19 8.25 4.32
N ILE A 155 4.33 6.93 4.24
CA ILE A 155 5.59 6.27 3.87
C ILE A 155 5.91 6.52 2.39
N GLU A 156 4.93 6.29 1.50
CA GLU A 156 5.09 6.53 0.07
C GLU A 156 5.37 8.00 -0.21
N LYS A 157 4.68 8.91 0.48
CA LYS A 157 4.94 10.35 0.36
C LYS A 157 6.38 10.68 0.70
N GLU A 158 6.96 10.12 1.75
CA GLU A 158 8.37 10.38 2.06
C GLU A 158 9.31 9.83 0.98
N ILE A 159 9.10 8.60 0.55
CA ILE A 159 10.03 7.87 -0.34
C ILE A 159 9.92 8.39 -1.79
N PHE A 160 8.70 8.63 -2.27
CA PHE A 160 8.39 8.96 -3.66
C PHE A 160 7.81 10.36 -3.83
N ASP A 161 8.06 11.30 -2.92
CA ASP A 161 7.71 12.71 -3.17
C ASP A 161 8.46 13.26 -4.37
N PHE A 162 7.85 14.24 -5.02
CA PHE A 162 8.47 15.03 -6.07
C PHE A 162 7.93 16.45 -6.07
N LYS A 163 8.70 17.36 -6.64
CA LYS A 163 8.30 18.76 -6.89
C LYS A 163 8.09 18.96 -8.37
N ASN A 164 7.14 19.82 -8.73
CA ASN A 164 7.02 20.31 -10.10
C ASN A 164 7.91 21.54 -10.27
N ASN A 165 8.83 21.48 -11.24
CA ASN A 165 9.65 22.60 -11.66
C ASN A 165 9.41 22.85 -13.15
N ASN A 166 8.55 23.81 -13.48
CA ASN A 166 8.20 24.19 -14.86
C ASN A 166 7.76 23.01 -15.75
N GLY A 167 6.92 22.12 -15.21
CA GLY A 167 6.43 20.93 -15.92
C GLY A 167 7.34 19.71 -15.80
N VAL A 168 8.50 19.85 -15.17
CA VAL A 168 9.43 18.74 -14.90
C VAL A 168 9.19 18.21 -13.49
N MET A 169 9.01 16.89 -13.37
CA MET A 169 9.00 16.22 -12.07
C MET A 169 10.43 16.08 -11.54
N VAL A 170 10.68 16.62 -10.35
CA VAL A 170 11.97 16.51 -9.66
C VAL A 170 11.75 15.71 -8.37
N PRO A 171 12.15 14.43 -8.31
CA PRO A 171 12.07 13.63 -7.09
C PRO A 171 12.74 14.30 -5.90
N THR A 172 12.06 14.32 -4.76
CA THR A 172 12.65 14.79 -3.50
C THR A 172 13.74 13.81 -3.03
N GLN A 173 13.58 12.51 -3.32
CA GLN A 173 14.57 11.47 -3.03
C GLN A 173 14.98 10.69 -4.29
N PRO A 174 15.87 11.25 -5.15
CA PRO A 174 16.21 10.65 -6.45
C PRO A 174 16.70 9.20 -6.41
N LYS A 175 17.33 8.76 -5.31
CA LYS A 175 17.85 7.39 -5.13
C LYS A 175 16.78 6.29 -5.21
N TYR A 176 15.54 6.62 -4.91
CA TYR A 176 14.40 5.70 -4.94
C TYR A 176 13.68 5.68 -6.30
N TRP A 177 14.19 6.47 -7.25
CA TRP A 177 13.68 6.54 -8.61
C TRP A 177 14.72 5.93 -9.56
N GLU A 178 14.27 5.25 -10.60
CA GLU A 178 15.15 4.69 -11.63
C GLU A 178 15.42 5.76 -12.69
N ILE A 179 16.23 6.76 -12.34
CA ILE A 179 16.58 7.85 -13.25
C ILE A 179 17.64 7.34 -14.25
N ARG A 180 17.29 7.37 -15.53
CA ARG A 180 18.14 6.95 -16.66
C ARG A 180 19.11 8.06 -17.03
N SER A 181 20.12 7.71 -17.84
CA SER A 181 21.13 8.67 -18.32
C SER A 181 20.57 9.81 -19.17
N ASP A 182 19.39 9.63 -19.77
CA ASP A 182 18.67 10.66 -20.52
C ASP A 182 17.81 11.58 -19.63
N GLY A 183 17.84 11.38 -18.31
CA GLY A 183 17.05 12.14 -17.34
C GLY A 183 15.60 11.66 -17.19
N THR A 184 15.18 10.61 -17.90
CA THR A 184 13.84 10.03 -17.76
C THR A 184 13.79 9.01 -16.63
N SER A 185 12.59 8.74 -16.09
CA SER A 185 12.38 7.69 -15.09
C SER A 185 11.05 6.97 -15.36
N PRO A 186 10.99 5.62 -15.28
CA PRO A 186 9.72 4.93 -15.30
C PRO A 186 8.92 5.33 -14.06
N VAL A 187 7.63 5.63 -14.28
CA VAL A 187 6.70 6.00 -13.22
C VAL A 187 5.48 5.08 -13.27
N PHE A 188 4.83 4.91 -12.13
CA PHE A 188 3.51 4.29 -12.08
C PHE A 188 2.47 5.37 -11.84
N LEU A 189 1.52 5.48 -12.77
CA LEU A 189 0.41 6.42 -12.68
C LEU A 189 -0.78 5.73 -12.02
N ARG A 190 -1.22 6.29 -10.89
CA ARG A 190 -2.48 5.91 -10.25
C ARG A 190 -3.55 6.86 -10.74
N LEU A 191 -4.24 6.44 -11.79
CA LEU A 191 -5.41 7.16 -12.27
C LEU A 191 -6.56 6.82 -11.33
N ASP A 192 -7.14 7.87 -10.74
CA ASP A 192 -8.42 7.81 -10.04
C ASP A 192 -9.59 7.84 -11.04
#